data_AF-A0A170VNH3-F1
#
_entry.id   AF-A0A170VNH3-F1
#
_cell.length_a   1.000
_cell.length_b   1.000
_cell.length_c   1.000
_cell.angle_alpha   90.00
_cell.angle_beta   90.00
_cell.angle_gamma   90.00
#
_symmetry.space_group_name_H-M   'P 1'
#
loop_
_entity.id
_entity.type
_entity.pdbx_description
1 polymer ?
#
loop_
_entity_poly.entity_id
_entity_poly.type
_entity_poly.pdbx_seq_one_letter_code
_entity_poly.pdbx_strand_id
1 'polypeptide(L)'
;VDVVKPLGNLISATFSTADNPEDYSSQIQEFSKLRNHAIWKAFEKYESSLEVIYRYYDQLHALEAKIPPTDVQIPFKWKDAFNKGSLFGGRVSLTISSLSYERVCVLYNIAALQSAVAANQSLETN
;
A
#
# COMPACT_ATOMS: atom_id res chain seq x y z
N VAL A 1 -8.32 1.29 -6.20
CA VAL A 1 -7.35 2.23 -6.80
C VAL A 1 -6.72 1.50 -7.96
N ASP A 2 -6.76 2.08 -9.16
CA ASP A 2 -6.06 1.50 -10.31
C ASP A 2 -4.60 1.94 -10.25
N VAL A 3 -3.70 0.96 -10.13
CA VAL A 3 -2.24 1.18 -10.16
C VAL A 3 -1.63 0.72 -11.48
N VAL A 4 -2.37 -0.06 -12.29
CA VAL A 4 -1.81 -0.74 -13.45
C VAL A 4 -1.54 0.26 -14.56
N LYS A 5 -2.57 0.99 -14.99
CA LYS A 5 -2.45 1.98 -16.05
C LYS A 5 -1.43 3.09 -15.74
N PRO A 6 -1.46 3.76 -14.57
CA PRO A 6 -0.52 4.82 -14.29
C PRO A 6 0.93 4.33 -14.17
N LEU A 7 1.19 3.17 -13.55
CA LEU A 7 2.54 2.62 -13.49
C LEU A 7 3.04 2.15 -14.86
N GLY A 8 2.17 1.53 -15.66
CA GLY A 8 2.51 1.12 -17.03
C GLY A 8 2.90 2.31 -17.90
N ASN A 9 2.10 3.38 -17.87
CA ASN A 9 2.41 4.61 -18.61
C ASN A 9 3.72 5.25 -18.16
N LEU A 10 3.94 5.30 -16.85
CA LEU A 10 5.14 5.88 -16.25
C LEU A 10 6.40 5.09 -16.61
N ILE A 11 6.40 3.77 -16.39
CA ILE A 11 7.54 2.90 -16.69
C ILE A 11 7.86 2.96 -18.19
N SER A 12 6.84 2.87 -19.05
CA SER A 12 7.02 3.05 -20.49
C SER A 12 7.62 4.40 -20.84
N ALA A 13 7.16 5.49 -20.22
CA ALA A 13 7.72 6.82 -20.47
C ALA A 13 9.19 6.94 -20.03
N THR A 14 9.52 6.43 -18.83
CA THR A 14 10.86 6.51 -18.26
C THR A 14 11.88 5.63 -19.01
N PHE A 15 11.47 4.46 -19.51
CA PHE A 15 12.38 3.47 -20.09
C PHE A 15 12.20 3.26 -21.60
N SER A 16 11.35 4.05 -22.27
CA SER A 16 11.10 3.94 -23.73
C SER A 16 12.35 4.13 -24.60
N THR A 17 13.37 4.82 -24.09
CA THR A 17 14.62 5.11 -24.81
C THR A 17 15.75 4.13 -24.50
N ALA A 18 15.50 3.10 -23.68
CA ALA A 18 16.49 2.07 -23.40
C ALA A 18 16.78 1.24 -24.67
N ASP A 19 18.03 0.79 -24.83
CA ASP A 19 18.46 -0.03 -25.98
C ASP A 19 17.66 -1.34 -26.10
N ASN A 20 17.14 -1.84 -24.98
CA ASN A 20 16.22 -2.98 -24.92
C ASN A 20 15.15 -2.75 -23.85
N PRO A 21 13.99 -2.14 -24.21
CA PRO A 21 12.93 -1.88 -23.25
C PRO A 21 12.26 -3.19 -22.81
N GLU A 22 12.38 -3.51 -21.52
CA GLU A 22 11.70 -4.67 -20.93
C GLU A 22 10.19 -4.39 -20.74
N ASP A 23 9.37 -5.43 -20.93
CA ASP A 23 7.94 -5.38 -20.60
C ASP A 23 7.70 -5.73 -19.13
N TYR A 24 7.25 -4.73 -18.37
CA TYR A 24 6.94 -4.85 -16.95
C TYR A 24 5.45 -5.10 -16.65
N SER A 25 4.63 -5.34 -17.68
CA SER A 25 3.17 -5.47 -17.54
C SER A 25 2.78 -6.58 -16.54
N SER A 26 3.50 -7.70 -16.54
CA SER A 26 3.21 -8.83 -15.64
C SER A 26 3.47 -8.48 -14.16
N GLN A 27 4.56 -7.76 -13.89
CA GLN A 27 5.01 -7.35 -12.57
C GLN A 27 4.08 -6.27 -12.02
N ILE A 28 3.62 -5.35 -12.87
CA ILE A 28 2.63 -4.32 -12.51
C ILE A 28 1.29 -4.97 -12.14
N GLN A 29 0.86 -6.00 -12.88
CA GLN A 29 -0.35 -6.77 -12.57
C GLN A 29 -0.22 -7.52 -11.24
N GLU A 30 0.94 -8.13 -10.98
CA GLU A 30 1.22 -8.79 -9.70
C GLU A 30 1.21 -7.78 -8.54
N PHE A 31 1.81 -6.60 -8.72
CA PHE A 31 1.78 -5.52 -7.73
C PHE A 31 0.34 -5.06 -7.41
N SER A 32 -0.51 -4.93 -8.42
CA SER A 32 -1.94 -4.61 -8.24
C SER A 32 -2.68 -5.68 -7.43
N LYS A 33 -2.42 -6.96 -7.71
CA LYS A 33 -2.98 -8.08 -6.94
C LYS A 33 -2.49 -8.06 -5.50
N LEU A 34 -1.19 -7.88 -5.29
CA LEU A 34 -0.56 -7.80 -3.98
C LEU A 34 -1.16 -6.66 -3.15
N ARG A 35 -1.35 -5.47 -3.73
CA ARG A 35 -2.02 -4.34 -3.09
C ARG A 35 -3.41 -4.72 -2.58
N ASN A 36 -4.24 -5.31 -3.45
CA ASN A 36 -5.60 -5.68 -3.07
C ASN A 36 -5.60 -6.73 -1.95
N HIS A 37 -4.71 -7.71 -2.03
CA HIS A 37 -4.57 -8.73 -0.99
C HIS A 37 -4.11 -8.11 0.34
N ALA A 38 -3.07 -7.28 0.34
CA ALA A 38 -2.55 -6.63 1.56
C ALA A 38 -3.61 -5.78 2.27
N ILE A 39 -4.42 -5.03 1.51
CA ILE A 39 -5.52 -4.23 2.09
C ILE A 39 -6.55 -5.12 2.77
N TRP A 40 -6.91 -6.25 2.18
CA TRP A 40 -7.84 -7.20 2.81
C TRP A 40 -7.24 -7.88 4.04
N LYS A 41 -5.97 -8.30 3.95
CA LYS A 41 -5.25 -8.96 5.05
C LYS A 41 -5.12 -8.09 6.30
N ALA A 42 -5.09 -6.76 6.16
CA ALA A 42 -5.08 -5.85 7.30
C ALA A 42 -6.28 -6.01 8.25
N PHE A 43 -7.38 -6.63 7.81
CA PHE A 43 -8.59 -6.83 8.64
C PHE A 43 -8.68 -8.21 9.29
N GLU A 44 -7.83 -9.18 8.91
CA GLU A 44 -8.00 -10.57 9.32
C GLU A 44 -7.45 -10.90 10.73
N LYS A 45 -6.70 -9.97 11.37
CA LYS A 45 -6.16 -10.11 12.74
C LYS A 45 -5.27 -11.34 12.99
N TYR A 46 -4.78 -12.01 11.95
CA TYR A 46 -3.84 -13.13 12.07
C TYR A 46 -2.39 -12.67 11.86
N GLU A 47 -1.45 -13.31 12.55
CA GLU A 47 -0.02 -13.04 12.37
C GLU A 47 0.45 -13.33 10.93
N SER A 48 -0.02 -14.42 10.32
CA SER A 48 0.28 -14.76 8.92
C SER A 48 -0.21 -13.71 7.91
N SER A 49 -1.16 -12.86 8.30
CA SER A 49 -1.61 -11.74 7.46
C SER A 49 -0.56 -10.63 7.35
N LEU A 50 0.32 -10.48 8.35
CA LEU A 50 1.39 -9.48 8.34
C LEU A 50 2.36 -9.70 7.18
N GLU A 51 2.70 -10.95 6.85
CA GLU A 51 3.65 -11.26 5.77
C GLU A 51 3.22 -10.67 4.43
N VAL A 52 1.93 -10.73 4.10
CA VAL A 52 1.40 -10.17 2.84
C VAL A 52 1.50 -8.65 2.85
N ILE A 53 1.26 -8.02 4.00
CA ILE A 53 1.30 -6.56 4.15
C ILE A 53 2.75 -6.06 4.12
N TYR A 54 3.69 -6.78 4.75
CA TYR A 54 5.13 -6.50 4.68
C TYR A 54 5.63 -6.56 3.25
N ARG A 55 5.30 -7.63 2.51
CA ARG A 55 5.66 -7.75 1.09
C ARG A 55 5.13 -6.57 0.28
N TYR A 56 3.91 -6.11 0.54
CA TYR A 56 3.38 -4.94 -0.15
C TYR A 56 4.10 -3.64 0.23
N TYR A 57 4.40 -3.44 1.51
CA TYR A 57 5.18 -2.31 2.00
C TYR A 57 6.58 -2.23 1.36
N ASP A 58 7.28 -3.36 1.30
CA ASP A 58 8.61 -3.45 0.70
C ASP A 58 8.58 -3.13 -0.79
N GLN A 59 7.55 -3.61 -1.51
CA GLN A 59 7.38 -3.29 -2.93
C GLN A 59 7.09 -1.80 -3.14
N LEU A 60 6.32 -1.15 -2.27
CA LEU A 60 6.11 0.30 -2.32
C LEU A 60 7.44 1.05 -2.11
N HIS A 61 8.24 0.64 -1.13
CA HIS A 61 9.54 1.25 -0.86
C HIS A 61 10.51 1.07 -2.04
N ALA A 62 10.60 -0.14 -2.60
CA ALA A 62 11.44 -0.43 -3.75
C ALA A 62 11.02 0.33 -5.01
N LEU A 63 9.70 0.52 -5.21
CA LEU A 63 9.16 1.28 -6.34
C LEU A 63 9.46 2.78 -6.23
N GLU A 64 9.30 3.35 -5.02
CA GLU A 64 9.61 4.75 -4.73
C GLU A 64 11.10 5.09 -4.92
N ALA A 65 11.99 4.13 -4.67
CA ALA A 65 13.43 4.31 -4.91
C ALA A 65 13.81 4.37 -6.41
N LYS A 66 12.95 3.84 -7.30
CA LYS A 66 13.22 3.74 -8.75
C LYS A 66 12.54 4.84 -9.57
N ILE A 67 11.57 5.55 -8.99
CA ILE A 67 10.72 6.49 -9.70
C ILE A 67 10.79 7.85 -9.00
N PRO A 68 11.00 8.95 -9.75
CA PRO A 68 10.89 10.30 -9.20
C PRO A 68 9.51 10.55 -8.56
N PRO A 69 9.44 11.05 -7.31
CA PRO A 69 8.17 11.27 -6.62
C PRO A 69 7.16 12.17 -7.36
N THR A 70 7.64 13.06 -8.24
CA THR A 70 6.81 13.98 -9.04
C THR A 70 5.99 13.27 -10.11
N ASP A 71 6.44 12.11 -10.56
CA ASP A 71 5.93 11.47 -11.76
C ASP A 71 4.83 10.42 -11.44
N VAL A 72 4.65 10.08 -10.16
CA VAL A 72 3.62 9.13 -9.72
C VAL A 72 2.31 9.83 -9.37
N GLN A 73 1.38 9.82 -10.32
CA GLN A 73 0.06 10.43 -10.18
C GLN A 73 -1.04 9.39 -9.89
N ILE A 74 -0.88 8.58 -8.83
CA ILE A 74 -1.84 7.54 -8.44
C ILE A 74 -2.66 8.00 -7.23
N PRO A 75 -3.98 8.27 -7.37
CA PRO A 75 -4.79 8.80 -6.28
C PRO A 75 -5.14 7.72 -5.25
N PHE A 76 -4.34 7.62 -4.19
CA PHE A 76 -4.61 6.71 -3.08
C PHE A 76 -5.59 7.36 -2.10
N LYS A 77 -6.68 6.66 -1.79
CA LYS A 77 -7.71 7.12 -0.86
C LYS A 77 -7.74 6.25 0.39
N TRP A 78 -7.52 6.84 1.55
CA TRP A 78 -7.61 6.20 2.86
C TRP A 78 -8.66 6.87 3.73
N LYS A 79 -9.21 6.11 4.68
CA LYS A 79 -10.13 6.60 5.71
C LYS A 79 -9.35 6.85 6.99
N ASP A 80 -9.78 7.84 7.77
CA ASP A 80 -9.26 8.03 9.11
C ASP A 80 -9.53 6.79 9.98
N ALA A 81 -8.51 6.33 10.71
CA ALA A 81 -8.58 5.11 11.50
C ALA A 81 -9.38 5.29 12.80
N PHE A 82 -9.42 6.51 13.34
CA PHE A 82 -10.03 6.79 14.64
C PHE A 82 -11.45 7.35 14.53
N ASN A 83 -11.95 7.50 13.30
CA ASN A 83 -13.28 8.00 12.95
C ASN A 83 -13.74 9.11 13.90
N LYS A 84 -12.85 10.06 14.19
CA LYS A 84 -13.21 11.29 14.89
C LYS A 84 -14.02 12.08 13.88
N GLY A 85 -15.33 11.84 13.88
CA GLY A 85 -16.24 12.36 12.86
C GLY A 85 -16.02 13.84 12.61
N SER A 86 -16.26 14.28 11.37
CA SER A 86 -16.51 15.69 11.12
C SER A 86 -17.68 16.16 11.99
N LEU A 87 -17.75 17.45 12.34
CA LEU A 87 -18.83 18.07 13.12
C LEU A 87 -20.25 17.74 12.59
N PHE A 88 -20.36 17.23 11.36
CA PHE A 88 -21.59 16.82 10.69
C PHE A 88 -21.69 15.31 10.39
N GLY A 89 -21.01 14.44 11.16
CA GLY A 89 -21.25 12.98 11.15
C GLY A 89 -20.68 12.19 9.96
N GLY A 90 -19.79 12.80 9.16
CA GLY A 90 -19.15 12.14 8.03
C GLY A 90 -17.86 11.39 8.39
N ARG A 91 -17.64 10.21 7.79
CA ARG A 91 -16.34 9.50 7.79
C ARG A 91 -15.31 10.36 7.04
N VAL A 92 -14.24 10.76 7.73
CA VAL A 92 -13.15 11.52 7.12
C VAL A 92 -12.33 10.60 6.21
N SER A 93 -12.11 11.02 4.97
CA SER A 93 -11.22 10.34 4.03
C SER A 93 -10.32 11.34 3.34
N LEU A 94 -9.08 10.94 3.08
CA LEU A 94 -8.08 11.77 2.42
C LEU A 94 -7.54 11.02 1.20
N THR A 95 -7.52 11.72 0.06
CA THR A 95 -6.95 11.22 -1.19
C THR A 95 -5.69 12.00 -1.49
N ILE A 96 -4.55 11.31 -1.65
CA ILE A 96 -3.27 11.94 -2.05
C ILE A 96 -2.64 11.10 -3.16
N SER A 97 -2.16 11.77 -4.19
CA SER A 97 -1.41 11.15 -5.29
C SER A 97 0.06 10.98 -4.93
N SER A 98 0.38 10.06 -4.03
CA SER A 98 1.77 9.80 -3.62
C SER A 98 1.97 8.37 -3.13
N LEU A 99 3.05 7.71 -3.58
CA LEU A 99 3.49 6.42 -3.05
C LEU A 99 3.89 6.53 -1.58
N SER A 100 4.50 7.64 -1.17
CA SER A 100 4.91 7.84 0.22
C SER A 100 3.69 7.90 1.15
N TYR A 101 2.59 8.51 0.69
CA TYR A 101 1.32 8.50 1.41
C TYR A 101 0.74 7.09 1.54
N GLU A 102 0.66 6.33 0.44
CA GLU A 102 0.23 4.92 0.49
C GLU A 102 1.09 4.11 1.47
N ARG A 103 2.41 4.25 1.39
CA ARG A 103 3.38 3.53 2.23
C ARG A 103 3.18 3.84 3.71
N VAL A 104 2.97 5.10 4.09
CA VAL A 104 2.69 5.48 5.48
C VAL A 104 1.37 4.89 5.97
N CYS A 105 0.32 4.91 5.14
CA CYS A 105 -0.96 4.27 5.50
C CYS A 105 -0.84 2.75 5.66
N VAL A 106 -0.06 2.09 4.82
CA VAL A 106 0.24 0.65 4.95
C VAL A 106 1.04 0.36 6.21
N LEU A 107 2.04 1.19 6.54
CA LEU A 107 2.81 1.06 7.79
C LEU A 107 1.93 1.21 9.03
N TYR A 108 0.98 2.14 8.99
CA TYR A 108 -0.01 2.28 10.05
C TYR A 108 -0.83 0.99 10.23
N ASN A 109 -1.28 0.37 9.14
CA ASN A 109 -2.04 -0.89 9.22
C ASN A 109 -1.19 -2.06 9.74
N ILE A 110 0.10 -2.10 9.39
CA ILE A 110 1.07 -3.03 9.98
C ILE A 110 1.09 -2.86 11.50
N ALA A 111 1.33 -1.64 11.99
CA ALA A 111 1.40 -1.36 13.41
C ALA A 111 0.09 -1.69 14.14
N ALA A 112 -1.06 -1.37 13.52
CA ALA A 112 -2.38 -1.69 14.05
C ALA A 112 -2.61 -3.21 14.14
N LEU A 113 -2.22 -3.97 13.11
CA LEU A 113 -2.34 -5.42 13.10
C LEU A 113 -1.41 -6.09 14.12
N GLN A 114 -0.14 -5.66 14.18
CA GLN A 114 0.81 -6.13 15.21
C GLN A 114 0.26 -5.86 16.62
N SER A 115 -0.30 -4.67 16.86
CA SER A 115 -0.93 -4.31 18.14
C SER A 115 -2.10 -5.23 18.47
N ALA A 116 -2.95 -5.54 17.48
CA ALA A 116 -4.08 -6.44 17.66
C ALA A 116 -3.65 -7.90 17.90
N VAL A 117 -2.62 -8.38 17.18
CA VAL A 117 -2.05 -9.72 17.39
C VAL A 117 -1.47 -9.85 18.79
N ALA A 118 -0.68 -8.86 19.24
CA ALA A 118 -0.09 -8.83 20.57
C ALA A 118 -1.15 -8.79 21.68
N ALA A 119 -2.19 -7.97 21.53
CA ALA A 119 -3.29 -7.88 22.50
C ALA A 119 -4.11 -9.18 22.64
N ASN A 120 -4.06 -10.07 21.64
CA ASN A 120 -4.75 -11.36 21.66
C ASN A 120 -3.86 -12.52 22.15
N GLN A 121 -2.59 -12.29 22.47
CA GLN A 121 -1.72 -13.35 23.00
C GLN A 121 -2.08 -13.69 24.44
N SER A 122 -1.93 -14.97 24.81
CA SER A 122 -2.05 -15.38 26.21
C SER A 122 -0.88 -14.84 27.03
N LEU A 123 -1.19 -14.27 28.20
CA LEU A 123 -0.20 -13.77 29.15
C LEU A 123 0.19 -14.84 30.20
N GLU A 124 -0.38 -16.05 30.12
CA GLU A 124 -0.06 -17.12 31.06
C GLU A 124 1.39 -17.55 30.91
N THR A 125 2.21 -17.04 31.82
CA THR A 125 3.56 -17.50 32.08
C THR A 125 3.43 -18.50 33.23
N ASN A 126 3.58 -19.80 32.92
CA ASN A 126 3.64 -20.85 33.96
C ASN A 126 4.85 -20.64 34.88
#